data_AF-A0A917JZE9-F1
#
_entry.id   AF-A0A917JZE9-F1
#
_cell.length_a   1.000
_cell.length_b   1.000
_cell.length_c   1.000
_cell.angle_alpha   90.00
_cell.angle_beta   90.00
_cell.angle_gamma   90.00
#
_symmetry.space_group_name_H-M   'P 1'
#
loop_
_entity.id
_entity.type
_entity.pdbx_description
1 polymer ?
#
loop_
_entity_poly.entity_id
_entity_poly.type
_entity_poly.pdbx_seq_one_letter_code
_entity_poly.pdbx_strand_id
1 'polypeptide(L)'
;MRWLLLLHIATMIGWCGFLLYMPALISISAGQGIPFEAKEQVILPRLFFTHILTPIALIAIISGTFIFVQQNTIAMWLMAKLSLVSVLVMIHAFNGWLILKMESKSQKNLNRLCLLTGIVTFLFITAIISLVLLKPDIGQLA
;
A
#
# COMPACT_ATOMS: atom_id res chain seq x y z
N MET A 1 -3.71 -3.23 25.16
CA MET A 1 -3.81 -4.06 23.93
C MET A 1 -4.71 -3.45 22.85
N ARG A 2 -5.91 -2.94 23.15
CA ARG A 2 -6.84 -2.39 22.12
C ARG A 2 -6.31 -1.16 21.38
N TRP A 3 -5.54 -0.30 22.05
CA TRP A 3 -4.92 0.89 21.44
C TRP A 3 -3.90 0.56 20.33
N LEU A 4 -3.07 -0.46 20.51
CA LEU A 4 -2.12 -0.91 19.48
C LEU A 4 -2.87 -1.49 18.28
N LEU A 5 -3.94 -2.23 18.52
CA LEU A 5 -4.76 -2.80 17.45
C LEU A 5 -5.46 -1.69 16.63
N LEU A 6 -6.00 -0.68 17.32
CA LEU A 6 -6.55 0.52 16.68
C LEU A 6 -5.50 1.25 15.85
N LEU A 7 -4.30 1.48 16.41
CA LEU A 7 -3.21 2.16 15.71
C LEU A 7 -2.76 1.36 14.47
N HIS A 8 -2.63 0.05 14.59
CA HIS A 8 -2.29 -0.82 13.46
C HIS A 8 -3.35 -0.78 12.36
N ILE A 9 -4.63 -0.90 12.70
CA ILE A 9 -5.73 -0.86 11.72
C ILE A 9 -5.81 0.53 11.06
N ALA A 10 -5.71 1.61 11.84
CA ALA A 10 -5.73 2.97 11.31
C ALA A 10 -4.56 3.23 10.34
N THR A 11 -3.34 2.81 10.71
CA THR A 11 -2.16 2.94 9.84
C THR A 11 -2.23 2.04 8.61
N MET A 12 -2.81 0.83 8.71
CA MET A 12 -3.06 -0.03 7.55
C MET A 12 -4.08 0.56 6.58
N ILE A 13 -5.20 1.09 7.07
CA ILE A 13 -6.21 1.76 6.23
C ILE A 13 -5.58 2.97 5.53
N GLY A 14 -4.83 3.79 6.27
CA GLY A 14 -4.09 4.91 5.72
C GLY A 14 -3.11 4.45 4.62
N TRP A 15 -2.31 3.43 4.90
CA TRP A 15 -1.34 2.89 3.94
C TRP A 15 -2.00 2.39 2.65
N CYS A 16 -3.05 1.57 2.77
CA CYS A 16 -3.82 1.07 1.64
C CYS A 16 -4.46 2.21 0.82
N GLY A 17 -5.04 3.21 1.49
CA GLY A 17 -5.63 4.38 0.85
C GLY A 17 -4.61 5.17 0.04
N PHE A 18 -3.44 5.45 0.63
CA PHE A 18 -2.36 6.16 -0.07
C PHE A 18 -1.77 5.36 -1.24
N LEU A 19 -1.64 4.03 -1.12
CA LEU A 19 -1.17 3.17 -2.22
C LEU A 19 -2.11 3.17 -3.42
N LEU A 20 -3.42 3.30 -3.20
CA LEU A 20 -4.40 3.48 -4.29
C LEU A 20 -4.41 4.91 -4.84
N TYR A 21 -4.29 5.89 -3.95
CA TYR A 21 -4.39 7.31 -4.30
C TYR A 21 -3.20 7.78 -5.16
N MET A 22 -1.99 7.31 -4.88
CA MET A 22 -0.77 7.68 -5.62
C MET A 22 -0.81 7.42 -7.13
N PRO A 23 -1.06 6.19 -7.61
CA PRO A 23 -1.11 5.92 -9.05
C PRO A 23 -2.28 6.65 -9.74
N ALA A 24 -3.39 6.87 -9.03
CA ALA A 24 -4.51 7.68 -9.55
C ALA A 24 -4.09 9.15 -9.75
N LEU A 25 -3.39 9.74 -8.77
CA LEU A 25 -2.81 11.08 -8.86
C LEU A 25 -1.87 11.20 -10.06
N ILE A 26 -0.93 10.26 -10.20
CA ILE A 26 0.06 10.26 -11.30
C ILE A 26 -0.63 10.11 -12.66
N SER A 27 -1.65 9.26 -12.76
CA SER A 27 -2.44 9.06 -13.99
C SER A 27 -3.17 10.34 -14.41
N ILE A 28 -3.79 11.06 -13.47
CA ILE A 28 -4.47 12.33 -13.72
C ILE A 28 -3.47 13.42 -14.11
N SER A 29 -2.35 13.53 -13.39
CA SER A 29 -1.27 14.50 -13.68
C SER A 29 -0.61 14.26 -15.04
N ALA A 30 -0.49 13.01 -15.48
CA ALA A 30 0.08 12.66 -16.79
C ALA A 30 -0.93 12.80 -17.94
N GLY A 31 -2.23 12.67 -17.66
CA GLY A 31 -3.30 12.65 -18.68
C GLY A 31 -3.97 13.99 -18.93
N GLN A 32 -3.96 14.92 -17.96
CA GLN A 32 -4.64 16.20 -18.07
C GLN A 32 -3.67 17.35 -17.78
N GLY A 33 -3.74 18.39 -18.61
CA GLY A 33 -3.06 19.66 -18.40
C GLY A 33 -3.64 20.42 -17.20
N ILE A 34 -3.47 19.86 -16.00
CA ILE A 34 -3.72 20.59 -14.75
C ILE A 34 -2.85 21.86 -14.81
N PRO A 35 -3.37 23.05 -14.47
CA PRO A 35 -2.64 24.32 -14.53
C PRO A 35 -1.57 24.45 -13.43
N PHE A 36 -0.98 23.34 -13.03
CA PHE A 36 0.19 23.29 -12.17
C PHE A 36 1.45 23.33 -13.02
N GLU A 37 2.48 24.07 -12.58
CA GLU A 37 3.77 24.03 -13.26
C GLU A 37 4.29 22.59 -13.32
N ALA A 38 4.89 22.20 -14.46
CA ALA A 38 5.40 20.84 -14.69
C ALA A 38 6.34 20.33 -13.57
N LYS A 39 6.95 21.25 -12.82
CA LYS A 39 7.81 20.98 -11.67
C LYS A 39 7.02 20.56 -10.42
N GLU A 40 5.89 21.21 -10.16
CA GLU A 40 5.05 20.95 -8.97
C GLU A 40 4.25 19.64 -9.10
N GLN A 41 3.87 19.27 -10.33
CA GLN A 41 3.22 17.99 -10.64
C GLN A 41 4.07 16.76 -10.24
N VAL A 42 5.38 16.95 -10.13
CA VAL A 42 6.36 15.90 -9.83
C VAL A 42 6.84 15.96 -8.38
N ILE A 43 7.05 17.16 -7.84
CA ILE A 43 7.55 17.35 -6.47
C ILE A 43 6.50 16.96 -5.43
N LEU A 44 5.22 17.30 -5.64
CA LEU A 44 4.17 17.02 -4.66
C LEU A 44 3.99 15.52 -4.41
N PRO A 45 3.81 14.64 -5.43
CA PRO A 45 3.69 13.20 -5.20
C PRO A 45 4.93 12.59 -4.54
N ARG A 46 6.13 13.04 -4.92
CA ARG A 46 7.38 12.58 -4.31
C ARG A 46 7.45 12.92 -2.82
N LEU A 47 7.19 14.17 -2.46
CA LEU A 47 7.21 14.60 -1.06
C LEU A 47 6.15 13.86 -0.23
N PHE A 48 4.92 13.74 -0.73
CA PHE A 48 3.88 12.97 -0.05
C PHE A 48 4.26 11.49 0.12
N PHE A 49 4.85 10.88 -0.90
CA PHE A 49 5.30 9.50 -0.84
C PHE A 49 6.37 9.32 0.23
N THR A 50 7.42 10.16 0.22
CA THR A 50 8.55 10.00 1.14
C THR A 50 8.23 10.46 2.58
N HIS A 51 7.49 11.56 2.76
CA HIS A 51 7.22 12.12 4.08
C HIS A 51 5.98 11.57 4.79
N ILE A 52 5.00 11.03 4.05
CA ILE A 52 3.76 10.56 4.66
C ILE A 52 3.60 9.06 4.45
N LEU A 53 3.70 8.61 3.20
CA LEU A 53 3.41 7.21 2.89
C LEU A 53 4.44 6.24 3.49
N THR A 54 5.73 6.54 3.38
CA THR A 54 6.80 5.70 3.93
C THR A 54 6.75 5.58 5.46
N PRO A 55 6.60 6.66 6.27
CA PRO A 55 6.50 6.51 7.72
C PRO A 55 5.20 5.83 8.16
N ILE A 56 4.07 6.06 7.48
CA ILE A 56 2.82 5.34 7.77
C ILE A 56 3.01 3.83 7.52
N ALA A 57 3.66 3.45 6.42
CA ALA A 57 4.00 2.06 6.13
C ALA A 57 4.89 1.45 7.23
N LEU A 58 5.91 2.19 7.66
CA LEU A 58 6.82 1.74 8.71
C LEU A 58 6.08 1.50 10.03
N ILE A 59 5.22 2.43 10.45
CA ILE A 59 4.42 2.31 11.66
C ILE A 59 3.44 1.14 11.57
N ALA A 60 2.81 0.93 10.40
CA ALA A 60 1.91 -0.19 10.17
C ALA A 60 2.63 -1.55 10.34
N ILE A 61 3.84 -1.68 9.79
CA ILE A 61 4.68 -2.88 9.89
C ILE A 61 5.12 -3.09 11.34
N ILE A 62 5.72 -2.08 11.99
CA ILE A 62 6.21 -2.18 13.36
C ILE A 62 5.08 -2.54 14.32
N SER A 63 3.93 -1.85 14.21
CA SER A 63 2.78 -2.13 15.05
C SER A 63 2.22 -3.54 14.80
N GLY A 64 2.25 -4.02 13.56
CA GLY A 64 1.83 -5.39 13.21
C GLY A 64 2.76 -6.45 13.81
N THR A 65 4.08 -6.24 13.69
CA THR A 65 5.10 -7.12 14.28
C THR A 65 5.01 -7.14 15.80
N PHE A 66 4.76 -5.99 16.44
CA PHE A 66 4.65 -5.90 17.89
C PHE A 66 3.42 -6.64 18.43
N ILE A 67 2.25 -6.49 17.79
CA ILE A 67 1.04 -7.25 18.15
C ILE A 67 1.30 -8.76 18.01
N PHE A 68 2.06 -9.16 17.00
CA PHE A 68 2.41 -10.55 16.76
C PHE A 68 3.32 -11.13 17.86
N VAL A 69 4.42 -10.46 18.21
CA VAL A 69 5.33 -10.90 19.28
C VAL A 69 4.58 -11.09 20.60
N GLN A 70 3.58 -10.25 20.85
CA GLN A 70 2.75 -10.37 22.06
C GLN A 70 1.75 -11.53 22.03
N GLN A 71 1.34 -12.01 20.85
CA GLN A 71 0.38 -13.12 20.70
C GLN A 71 1.04 -14.51 20.67
N ASN A 72 2.38 -14.61 20.54
CA ASN A 72 3.15 -15.86 20.59
C ASN A 72 2.63 -16.99 19.67
N THR A 73 1.95 -16.66 18.56
CA THR A 73 1.26 -17.65 17.71
C THR A 73 2.03 -17.93 16.42
N ILE A 74 2.89 -18.95 16.40
CA ILE A 74 3.70 -19.36 15.23
C ILE A 74 2.91 -20.32 14.31
N ALA A 75 1.62 -20.09 14.12
CA ALA A 75 0.76 -20.95 13.31
C ALA A 75 0.89 -20.63 11.80
N MET A 76 0.49 -21.56 10.92
CA MET A 76 0.42 -21.35 9.45
C MET A 76 -0.25 -20.02 9.04
N TRP A 77 -1.20 -19.57 9.87
CA TRP A 77 -1.91 -18.28 9.76
C TRP A 77 -0.99 -17.05 9.81
N LEU A 78 0.14 -17.15 10.52
CA LEU A 78 1.16 -16.10 10.59
C LEU A 78 1.85 -15.90 9.24
N MET A 79 2.24 -16.99 8.57
CA MET A 79 2.90 -16.92 7.26
C MET A 79 1.96 -16.28 6.22
N ALA A 80 0.66 -16.57 6.28
CA ALA A 80 -0.32 -15.92 5.42
C ALA A 80 -0.38 -14.39 5.64
N LYS A 81 -0.41 -13.93 6.90
CA LYS A 81 -0.38 -12.49 7.23
C LYS A 81 0.91 -11.81 6.80
N LEU A 82 2.06 -12.46 7.00
CA LEU A 82 3.37 -11.91 6.60
C LEU A 82 3.55 -11.85 5.08
N SER A 83 3.11 -12.88 4.35
CA SER A 83 3.10 -12.88 2.89
C SER A 83 2.32 -11.68 2.34
N LEU A 84 1.17 -11.41 2.95
CA LEU A 84 0.29 -10.33 2.56
C LEU A 84 0.91 -8.94 2.82
N VAL A 85 1.57 -8.74 3.96
CA VAL A 85 2.38 -7.53 4.21
C VAL A 85 3.55 -7.43 3.24
N SER A 86 4.23 -8.54 2.93
CA SER A 86 5.35 -8.55 1.98
C SER A 86 4.93 -8.06 0.60
N VAL A 87 3.74 -8.45 0.11
CA VAL A 87 3.29 -7.95 -1.19
C VAL A 87 2.89 -6.47 -1.14
N LEU A 88 2.26 -6.01 -0.05
CA LEU A 88 2.02 -4.57 0.15
C LEU A 88 3.31 -3.76 0.09
N VAL A 89 4.40 -4.27 0.67
CA VAL A 89 5.74 -3.64 0.58
C VAL A 89 6.25 -3.63 -0.86
N MET A 90 6.08 -4.70 -1.64
CA MET A 90 6.46 -4.71 -3.07
C MET A 90 5.66 -3.67 -3.88
N ILE A 91 4.36 -3.53 -3.62
CA ILE A 91 3.51 -2.52 -4.27
C ILE A 91 3.94 -1.11 -3.87
N HIS A 92 4.32 -0.90 -2.61
CA HIS A 92 4.88 0.36 -2.15
C HIS A 92 6.17 0.71 -2.90
N ALA A 93 7.12 -0.22 -2.99
CA ALA A 93 8.35 -0.02 -3.75
C ALA A 93 8.08 0.28 -5.24
N PHE A 94 7.10 -0.41 -5.84
CA PHE A 94 6.70 -0.17 -7.24
C PHE A 94 6.12 1.24 -7.45
N ASN A 95 5.31 1.73 -6.52
CA ASN A 95 4.82 3.12 -6.53
C ASN A 95 5.98 4.13 -6.44
N GLY A 96 7.00 3.86 -5.62
CA GLY A 96 8.21 4.69 -5.59
C GLY A 96 8.95 4.70 -6.93
N TRP A 97 9.03 3.56 -7.60
CA TRP A 97 9.63 3.45 -8.94
C TRP A 97 8.82 4.19 -10.02
N LEU A 98 7.49 4.19 -9.93
CA LEU A 98 6.61 4.97 -10.81
C LEU A 98 6.85 6.48 -10.73
N ILE A 99 7.07 7.01 -9.53
CA ILE A 99 7.40 8.42 -9.31
C ILE A 99 8.73 8.76 -10.00
N LEU A 100 9.75 7.90 -9.88
CA LEU A 100 11.04 8.06 -10.58
C LEU A 100 10.89 7.99 -12.10
N LYS A 101 9.99 7.12 -12.60
CA LYS A 101 9.75 6.99 -14.04
C LYS A 101 8.96 8.16 -14.63
N MET A 102 8.09 8.77 -13.84
CA MET A 102 7.41 10.03 -14.18
C MET A 102 8.41 11.16 -14.42
N GLU A 103 9.44 11.26 -13.58
CA GLU A 103 10.51 12.26 -13.71
C GLU A 103 11.34 12.13 -14.99
N SER A 104 11.49 10.90 -15.48
CA SER A 104 12.27 10.61 -16.70
C SER A 104 11.59 11.06 -18.02
N LYS A 105 10.48 11.82 -17.97
CA LYS A 105 9.71 12.35 -19.14
C LYS A 105 9.20 11.30 -20.15
N SER A 106 9.24 10.01 -19.84
CA SER A 106 8.73 8.94 -20.73
C SER A 106 7.21 8.76 -20.58
N GLN A 107 6.45 9.70 -21.13
CA GLN A 107 4.99 9.84 -20.97
C GLN A 107 4.16 8.69 -21.59
N LYS A 108 4.63 8.04 -22.66
CA LYS A 108 3.80 7.11 -23.48
C LYS A 108 3.29 5.86 -22.75
N ASN A 109 4.00 5.38 -21.73
CA ASN A 109 3.62 4.16 -20.99
C ASN A 109 3.33 4.41 -19.51
N LEU A 110 3.52 5.63 -19.01
CA LEU A 110 3.34 5.94 -17.60
C LEU A 110 1.87 5.79 -17.18
N ASN A 111 0.94 6.28 -17.99
CA ASN A 111 -0.50 6.18 -17.68
C ASN A 111 -0.96 4.71 -17.56
N ARG A 112 -0.52 3.84 -18.49
CA ARG A 112 -0.82 2.39 -18.43
C ARG A 112 -0.22 1.71 -17.20
N LEU A 113 1.01 2.06 -16.84
CA LEU A 113 1.66 1.51 -15.64
C LEU A 113 0.96 1.98 -14.35
N CYS A 114 0.50 3.23 -14.29
CA CYS A 114 -0.28 3.73 -13.16
C CYS A 114 -1.61 2.99 -13.02
N LEU A 115 -2.35 2.84 -14.12
CA LEU A 115 -3.61 2.11 -14.15
C LEU A 115 -3.42 0.64 -13.74
N LEU A 116 -2.38 -0.02 -14.26
CA LEU A 116 -2.01 -1.39 -13.87
C LEU A 116 -1.71 -1.47 -12.38
N THR A 117 -0.98 -0.51 -11.83
CA THR A 117 -0.63 -0.49 -10.40
C THR A 117 -1.85 -0.27 -9.52
N GLY A 118 -2.76 0.62 -9.93
CA GLY A 118 -4.04 0.82 -9.26
C GLY A 118 -4.87 -0.47 -9.25
N ILE A 119 -5.01 -1.14 -10.39
CA ILE A 119 -5.72 -2.42 -10.52
C ILE A 119 -5.07 -3.50 -9.64
N VAL A 120 -3.74 -3.66 -9.71
CA VAL A 120 -2.99 -4.62 -8.89
C VAL A 120 -3.19 -4.35 -7.40
N THR A 121 -3.14 -3.08 -6.98
CA THR A 121 -3.35 -2.68 -5.59
C THR A 121 -4.78 -3.00 -5.13
N PHE A 122 -5.78 -2.70 -5.97
CA PHE A 122 -7.18 -3.02 -5.66
C PHE A 122 -7.42 -4.53 -5.56
N LEU A 123 -6.84 -5.31 -6.47
CA LEU A 123 -6.92 -6.76 -6.47
C LEU A 123 -6.25 -7.34 -5.21
N PHE A 124 -5.12 -6.75 -4.79
CA PHE A 124 -4.49 -7.10 -3.52
C PHE A 124 -5.36 -6.77 -2.32
N ILE A 125 -5.90 -5.55 -2.21
CA ILE A 125 -6.81 -5.20 -1.11
C ILE A 125 -8.01 -6.16 -1.06
N THR A 126 -8.55 -6.53 -2.22
CA THR A 126 -9.63 -7.53 -2.32
C THR A 126 -9.16 -8.89 -1.81
N ALA A 127 -7.96 -9.35 -2.20
CA ALA A 127 -7.37 -10.59 -1.71
C ALA A 127 -7.11 -10.55 -0.19
N ILE A 128 -6.71 -9.39 0.36
CA ILE A 128 -6.53 -9.17 1.80
C ILE A 128 -7.85 -9.33 2.54
N ILE A 129 -8.89 -8.62 2.09
CA ILE A 129 -10.22 -8.68 2.68
C ILE A 129 -10.77 -10.10 2.57
N SER A 130 -10.66 -10.73 1.40
CA SER A 130 -11.03 -12.13 1.21
C SER A 130 -10.28 -13.04 2.16
N LEU A 131 -8.97 -12.91 2.32
CA LEU A 131 -8.20 -13.76 3.25
C LEU A 131 -8.60 -13.55 4.71
N VAL A 132 -8.96 -12.32 5.10
CA VAL A 132 -9.47 -11.99 6.44
C VAL A 132 -10.89 -12.52 6.65
N LEU A 133 -11.77 -12.43 5.65
CA LEU A 133 -13.16 -12.89 5.71
C LEU A 133 -13.27 -14.42 5.60
N LEU A 134 -12.47 -15.01 4.72
CA LEU A 134 -12.30 -16.46 4.56
C LEU A 134 -11.43 -17.04 5.66
N LYS A 135 -11.12 -16.32 6.77
CA LYS A 135 -10.60 -16.96 7.97
C LYS A 135 -11.58 -18.08 8.31
N PRO A 136 -11.27 -19.34 8.02
CA PRO A 136 -12.15 -20.41 8.37
C PRO A 136 -12.06 -20.51 9.88
N ASP A 137 -13.14 -20.90 10.53
CA ASP A 137 -13.05 -21.65 11.76
C ASP A 137 -12.22 -22.93 11.50
N ILE A 138 -10.89 -22.81 11.40
CA ILE A 138 -9.95 -23.95 11.38
C ILE A 138 -9.86 -24.54 12.81
N GLY A 139 -11.03 -24.72 13.43
CA GLY A 139 -11.23 -25.11 14.81
C GLY A 139 -12.64 -25.63 15.10
N GLN A 140 -13.55 -25.72 14.12
CA GLN A 140 -14.86 -26.36 14.31
C GLN A 140 -15.04 -27.68 13.52
N LEU A 141 -13.99 -28.21 12.89
CA LEU A 141 -14.01 -29.51 12.23
C LEU A 141 -12.78 -30.37 12.60
N ALA A 142 -12.53 -30.52 13.91
CA ALA A 142 -11.69 -31.58 14.45
C ALA A 142 -12.20 -31.98 15.85
#